data_AF-A0A3D1W8R4-F1
#
_entry.id   AF-A0A3D1W8R4-F1
#
_cell.length_a   1.000
_cell.length_b   1.000
_cell.length_c   1.000
_cell.angle_alpha   90.00
_cell.angle_beta   90.00
_cell.angle_gamma   90.00
#
_symmetry.space_group_name_H-M   'P 1'
#
loop_
_entity.id
_entity.type
_entity.pdbx_description
1 polymer ?
#
loop_
_entity_poly.entity_id
_entity_poly.type
_entity_poly.pdbx_seq_one_letter_code
_entity_poly.pdbx_strand_id
1 'polypeptide(L)' 'RTNGMVERFNGRIADVLKTHRFTSGEDLEQTLMRYVALYNHQLPQSALKSKTPMRAMKNWYASHPHLFIKRPYDHPGCDN' A
#
# COMPACT_ATOMS: atom_id res chain seq x y z
N ARG A 1 -3.48 -11.93 -16.21
CA ARG A 1 -3.98 -10.60 -15.80
C ARG A 1 -3.22 -10.20 -14.54
N THR A 2 -2.42 -9.14 -14.58
CA THR A 2 -1.82 -8.54 -13.37
C THR A 2 -2.97 -7.96 -12.53
N ASN A 3 -2.93 -8.15 -11.21
CA ASN A 3 -4.03 -7.77 -10.33
C ASN A 3 -4.26 -6.24 -10.23
N GLY A 4 -3.59 -5.40 -11.00
CA GLY A 4 -3.91 -3.97 -11.13
C GLY A 4 -3.70 -3.15 -9.84
N MET A 5 -2.98 -3.70 -8.87
CA MET A 5 -2.90 -3.14 -7.51
C MET A 5 -2.03 -1.88 -7.48
N VAL A 6 -0.92 -1.89 -8.22
CA VAL A 6 0.01 -0.77 -8.33
C VAL A 6 -0.66 0.37 -9.09
N GLU A 7 -1.36 0.06 -10.17
CA GLU A 7 -2.09 1.01 -11.00
C GLU A 7 -3.21 1.69 -10.21
N ARG A 8 -3.96 0.94 -9.39
CA ARG A 8 -4.96 1.51 -8.48
C ARG A 8 -4.36 2.34 -7.36
N PHE A 9 -3.24 1.89 -6.79
CA PHE A 9 -2.50 2.67 -5.79
C PHE A 9 -2.08 4.02 -6.38
N ASN A 10 -1.40 3.99 -7.53
CA ASN A 10 -0.91 5.17 -8.26
C ASN A 10 -2.05 6.09 -8.69
N GLY A 11 -3.16 5.53 -9.20
CA GLY A 11 -4.32 6.34 -9.60
C GLY A 11 -4.93 7.10 -8.43
N ARG A 12 -5.14 6.43 -7.30
CA ARG A 12 -5.72 7.07 -6.10
C ARG A 12 -4.81 8.11 -5.49
N ILE A 13 -3.49 7.86 -5.37
CA ILE A 13 -2.59 8.90 -4.85
C ILE A 13 -2.51 10.08 -5.83
N ALA A 14 -2.53 9.85 -7.13
CA ALA A 14 -2.57 10.94 -8.12
C ALA A 14 -3.80 11.83 -7.94
N ASP A 15 -4.96 11.27 -7.59
CA ASP A 15 -6.16 12.07 -7.30
C ASP A 15 -5.98 12.90 -6.01
N VAL A 16 -5.43 12.32 -4.94
CA VAL A 16 -5.11 13.06 -3.70
C VAL A 16 -4.18 14.24 -4.01
N LEU A 17 -3.10 13.98 -4.77
CA LEU A 17 -2.12 15.00 -5.15
C LEU A 17 -2.72 16.12 -6.01
N LYS A 18 -3.73 15.83 -6.84
CA LYS A 18 -4.41 16.85 -7.65
C LYS A 18 -5.35 17.73 -6.83
N THR A 19 -5.98 17.17 -5.80
CA THR A 19 -7.00 17.88 -5.01
C THR A 19 -6.43 18.70 -3.85
N HIS A 20 -5.17 18.45 -3.47
CA HIS A 20 -4.53 19.11 -2.32
C HIS A 20 -3.45 20.08 -2.78
N ARG A 21 -3.46 21.30 -2.24
CA ARG A 21 -2.43 22.31 -2.53
C ARG A 21 -1.37 22.28 -1.44
N PHE A 22 -0.19 21.80 -1.80
CA PHE A 22 0.94 21.68 -0.88
C PHE A 22 1.59 23.04 -0.63
N THR A 23 1.94 23.31 0.63
CA THR A 23 2.63 24.55 1.04
C THR A 23 4.14 24.38 1.10
N SER A 24 4.63 23.13 1.17
CA SER A 24 6.05 22.79 1.19
C SER A 24 6.28 21.37 0.65
N GLY A 25 7.56 21.03 0.40
CA GLY A 25 7.95 19.65 0.07
C GLY A 25 7.73 18.68 1.23
N GLU A 26 7.84 19.15 2.47
CA GLU A 26 7.57 18.36 3.68
C GLU A 26 6.09 17.98 3.78
N ASP A 27 5.17 18.89 3.47
CA ASP A 27 3.72 18.61 3.45
C ASP A 27 3.38 17.51 2.41
N LEU A 28 4.06 17.54 1.26
CA LEU A 28 3.94 16.51 0.24
C LEU A 28 4.46 15.15 0.73
N GLU A 29 5.64 15.12 1.34
CA GLU A 29 6.22 13.89 1.89
C GLU A 29 5.34 13.27 2.97
N GLN A 30 4.87 14.08 3.93
CA GLN A 30 3.97 13.61 5.00
C GLN A 30 2.66 13.06 4.42
N THR A 31 2.11 13.71 3.39
CA THR A 31 0.90 13.24 2.72
C THR A 31 1.12 11.89 2.02
N LEU A 32 2.25 11.71 1.33
CA LEU A 32 2.61 10.46 0.69
C LEU A 32 2.78 9.33 1.70
N MET A 33 3.54 9.58 2.78
CA MET A 33 3.76 8.61 3.86
C MET A 33 2.45 8.21 4.54
N ARG A 34 1.59 9.19 4.81
CA ARG A 34 0.26 8.94 5.38
C ARG A 34 -0.59 8.10 4.45
N TYR A 35 -0.58 8.37 3.15
CA TYR A 35 -1.33 7.58 2.18
C TYR A 35 -0.84 6.14 2.07
N VAL A 36 0.47 5.90 2.05
CA VAL A 36 1.05 4.54 2.07
C VAL A 36 0.55 3.76 3.29
N ALA A 37 0.66 4.36 4.48
CA ALA A 37 0.21 3.73 5.73
C ALA A 37 -1.31 3.42 5.69
N LEU A 38 -2.12 4.36 5.24
CA LEU A 38 -3.58 4.18 5.10
C LEU A 38 -3.91 3.04 4.12
N TYR A 39 -3.28 3.04 2.94
CA TYR A 39 -3.52 2.05 1.92
C TYR A 39 -3.16 0.64 2.40
N ASN A 40 -1.99 0.48 3.04
CA ASN A 40 -1.48 -0.82 3.46
C ASN A 40 -2.25 -1.40 4.65
N HIS A 41 -2.68 -0.57 5.61
CA HIS A 41 -3.22 -1.06 6.89
C HIS A 41 -4.70 -0.82 7.10
N GLN A 42 -5.26 0.25 6.54
CA GLN A 42 -6.59 0.73 6.94
C GLN A 42 -7.63 0.67 5.83
N LEU A 43 -7.24 0.93 4.57
CA LEU A 43 -8.16 0.94 3.43
C LEU A 43 -8.36 -0.46 2.84
N PRO A 44 -9.56 -1.05 2.95
CA PRO A 44 -9.86 -2.33 2.34
C PRO A 44 -9.90 -2.23 0.82
N GLN A 45 -9.39 -3.27 0.15
CA GLN A 45 -9.34 -3.32 -1.31
C GLN A 45 -10.36 -4.34 -1.80
N SER A 46 -11.29 -3.93 -2.65
CA SER A 46 -12.32 -4.80 -3.23
C SER A 46 -11.68 -6.01 -3.95
N ALA A 47 -10.59 -5.78 -4.68
CA ALA A 47 -9.80 -6.81 -5.33
C ALA A 47 -9.19 -7.84 -4.37
N LEU A 48 -9.03 -7.49 -3.08
CA LEU A 48 -8.53 -8.37 -2.03
C LEU A 48 -9.66 -8.91 -1.14
N LYS A 49 -10.90 -8.98 -1.66
CA LYS A 49 -12.10 -9.39 -0.91
C LYS A 49 -12.31 -8.51 0.32
N SER A 50 -12.21 -7.19 0.13
CA SER A 50 -12.34 -6.18 1.19
C SER A 50 -11.35 -6.38 2.34
N LYS A 51 -10.12 -6.80 2.01
CA LYS A 51 -8.99 -6.84 2.93
C LYS A 51 -7.99 -5.75 2.58
N THR A 52 -7.24 -5.30 3.57
CA THR A 52 -6.09 -4.43 3.32
C THR A 52 -4.94 -5.26 2.73
N PRO A 53 -4.02 -4.65 1.95
CA PRO A 53 -2.86 -5.34 1.40
C PRO A 53 -2.08 -6.12 2.46
N MET A 54 -1.78 -5.51 3.61
CA MET A 54 -1.06 -6.18 4.68
C MET A 54 -1.83 -7.35 5.28
N ARG A 55 -3.15 -7.23 5.45
CA ARG A 55 -3.96 -8.35 5.93
C ARG A 55 -4.03 -9.48 4.92
N ALA A 56 -4.06 -9.19 3.63
CA ALA A 56 -3.97 -10.21 2.58
C ALA A 56 -2.63 -10.93 2.61
N MET A 57 -1.50 -10.20 2.70
CA MET A 57 -0.16 -10.79 2.79
C MET A 57 0.00 -11.65 4.04
N LYS A 58 -0.44 -11.19 5.22
CA LYS A 58 -0.38 -11.98 6.46
C LYS A 58 -1.19 -13.28 6.36
N ASN A 59 -2.37 -13.23 5.75
CA ASN A 59 -3.17 -14.44 5.53
C ASN A 59 -2.47 -15.42 4.58
N TRP A 60 -1.88 -14.92 3.48
CA TRP A 60 -1.13 -15.77 2.57
C TRP A 60 0.09 -16.38 3.23
N TYR A 61 0.87 -15.60 3.97
CA TYR A 61 1.99 -16.09 4.75
C TYR A 61 1.57 -17.19 5.74
N ALA A 62 0.43 -17.04 6.41
CA ALA A 62 -0.08 -18.07 7.32
C ALA A 62 -0.44 -19.38 6.60
N SER A 63 -1.01 -19.30 5.39
CA SER A 63 -1.43 -20.47 4.61
C SER A 63 -0.30 -21.12 3.80
N HIS A 64 0.65 -20.34 3.31
CA HIS A 64 1.71 -20.77 2.40
C HIS A 64 3.04 -20.09 2.79
N PRO A 65 3.58 -20.35 4.00
CA PRO A 65 4.78 -19.65 4.48
C PRO A 65 6.00 -19.92 3.60
N HIS A 66 6.06 -21.08 2.94
CA HIS A 66 7.16 -21.47 2.05
C HIS A 66 7.28 -20.60 0.78
N LEU A 67 6.26 -19.83 0.41
CA LEU A 67 6.33 -18.89 -0.72
C LEU A 67 7.02 -17.57 -0.34
N PHE A 68 7.31 -17.36 0.94
CA PHE A 68 7.85 -16.11 1.46
C PHE A 68 9.28 -16.32 1.98
N ILE A 69 10.20 -15.50 1.49
CA ILE A 69 11.58 -15.45 1.99
C ILE A 69 11.63 -14.78 3.38
N LYS A 70 10.77 -13.78 3.61
CA LYS A 70 10.68 -13.01 4.86
C LYS A 70 9.23 -12.85 5.28
N ARG A 71 9.01 -12.61 6.57
CA ARG A 71 7.67 -12.28 7.09
C ARG A 71 7.15 -10.99 6.43
N PRO A 72 5.86 -10.88 6.12
CA PRO A 72 5.30 -9.63 5.60
C PRO A 72 5.21 -8.58 6.72
N TYR A 73 6.02 -7.53 6.60
CA TYR A 73 5.98 -6.31 7.41
C TYR A 73 6.21 -5.09 6.50
N ASP A 74 5.79 -3.91 6.94
CA ASP A 74 6.06 -2.67 6.21
C ASP A 74 7.54 -2.33 6.38
N HIS A 75 8.31 -2.46 5.30
CA HIS A 75 9.69 -2.00 5.24
C HIS A 75 9.78 -0.75 4.35
N PRO A 76 10.27 0.38 4.86
CA PRO A 76 10.63 1.50 3.99
C PRO A 76 11.92 1.19 3.24
N GLY A 77 11.96 1.46 1.93
CA GLY A 77 13.14 1.26 1.06
C GLY A 77 13.04 0.04 0.13
N CYS A 78 14.09 -0.20 -0.67
CA CYS A 78 14.21 -1.42 -1.48
C CYS A 78 14.63 -2.60 -0.60
N ASP A 79 14.08 -3.78 -0.89
CA ASP A 79 14.63 -5.03 -0.39
C ASP A 79 16.01 -5.26 -1.01
N ASN A 80 17.06 -5.27 -0.18
CA ASN A 80 18.39 -5.76 -0.56
C ASN A 80 18.37 -7.28 -0.75
#